data_AF-A0A9E3Y172-F1
#
_entry.id   AF-A0A9E3Y172-F1
#
_cell.length_a   1.000
_cell.length_b   1.000
_cell.length_c   1.000
_cell.angle_alpha   90.00
_cell.angle_beta   90.00
_cell.angle_gamma   90.00
#
_symmetry.space_group_name_H-M   'P 1'
#
loop_
_entity.id
_entity.type
_entity.pdbx_description
1 polymer ?
#
loop_
_entity_poly.entity_id
_entity_poly.type
_entity_poly.pdbx_seq_one_letter_code
_entity_poly.pdbx_strand_id
1 'polypeptide(L)'
;MVGGFVLAAAALSGFVLYERRAAEPMLELSFFSRPRFAMGSLGISVTFFAMFAMFFVLTQYLQYVKGYTPLTAGLAALPSAVTMIIVSPRAPRVVGKLGLGRAVPGGMVILATGLVLLSLAGRSTPYIWVAMCLVMTATGMGTVMPSLSAGILASVPMNKAGVGSAVNDTTREVGGAIGLAVVGSVVNSIYRSEVAGALTELPPALAEIARRNVGKAFQAVGQLAGTDPQAAGVLLGEVRQSFVDGMHTGLRVGALVVLVGAAVLAWRLRGVDVATDHVH
;
A
#
# COMPACT_ATOMS: atom_id res chain seq x y z
N MET A 1 -21.58 -2.51 9.43
CA MET A 1 -20.30 -1.81 9.24
C MET A 1 -20.06 -0.74 10.31
N VAL A 2 -21.00 0.21 10.54
CA VAL A 2 -20.85 1.27 11.56
C VAL A 2 -20.63 0.71 12.97
N GLY A 3 -21.38 -0.33 13.38
CA GLY A 3 -21.20 -0.97 14.70
C GLY A 3 -19.81 -1.56 14.93
N GLY A 4 -19.13 -2.04 13.88
CA GLY A 4 -17.76 -2.55 13.98
C GLY A 4 -16.74 -1.44 14.21
N PHE A 5 -16.89 -0.29 13.53
CA PHE A 5 -16.02 0.88 13.75
C PHE A 5 -16.21 1.51 15.13
N VAL A 6 -17.46 1.56 15.62
CA VAL A 6 -17.76 2.03 16.98
C VAL A 6 -17.16 1.11 18.03
N LEU A 7 -17.30 -0.21 17.87
CA LEU A 7 -16.68 -1.20 18.76
C LEU A 7 -15.15 -1.08 18.75
N ALA A 8 -14.54 -0.96 17.57
CA ALA A 8 -13.09 -0.81 17.43
C ALA A 8 -12.58 0.49 18.09
N ALA A 9 -13.27 1.62 17.88
CA ALA A 9 -12.93 2.89 18.49
C ALA A 9 -13.10 2.85 20.02
N ALA A 10 -14.17 2.23 20.52
CA ALA A 10 -14.42 2.08 21.95
C ALA A 10 -13.37 1.14 22.60
N ALA A 11 -13.05 0.02 21.97
CA ALA A 11 -12.03 -0.91 22.45
C ALA A 11 -10.63 -0.28 22.45
N LEU A 12 -10.26 0.45 21.38
CA LEU A 12 -8.99 1.17 21.31
C LEU A 12 -8.91 2.27 22.36
N SER A 13 -9.98 3.05 22.54
CA SER A 13 -10.04 4.11 23.55
C SER A 13 -9.95 3.53 24.96
N GLY A 14 -10.68 2.44 25.23
CA GLY A 14 -10.63 1.71 26.50
C GLY A 14 -9.23 1.16 26.79
N PHE A 15 -8.59 0.55 25.79
CA PHE A 15 -7.22 0.06 25.89
C PHE A 15 -6.22 1.19 26.19
N VAL A 16 -6.29 2.30 25.46
CA VAL A 16 -5.40 3.46 25.69
C VAL A 16 -5.61 4.06 27.09
N LEU A 17 -6.86 4.17 27.55
CA LEU A 17 -7.16 4.67 28.89
C LEU A 17 -6.69 3.71 29.99
N TYR A 18 -6.78 2.40 29.75
CA TYR A 18 -6.29 1.37 30.65
C TYR A 18 -4.76 1.35 30.75
N GLU A 19 -4.06 1.32 29.61
CA GLU A 19 -2.59 1.39 29.54
C GLU A 19 -2.06 2.66 30.20
N ARG A 20 -2.70 3.81 30.00
CA ARG A 20 -2.32 5.07 30.65
C ARG A 20 -2.43 5.06 32.17
N ARG A 21 -3.23 4.16 32.74
CA ARG A 21 -3.45 4.03 34.19
C ARG A 21 -2.69 2.84 34.79
N ALA A 22 -2.11 1.96 33.97
CA ALA A 22 -1.38 0.80 34.44
C ALA A 22 -0.06 1.20 35.11
N ALA A 23 0.30 0.54 36.20
CA ALA A 23 1.54 0.80 36.94
C ALA A 23 2.79 0.41 36.14
N GLU A 24 2.68 -0.64 35.32
CA GLU A 24 3.70 -1.08 34.36
C GLU A 24 3.07 -1.20 32.96
N PRO A 25 2.96 -0.09 32.21
CA PRO A 25 2.37 -0.12 30.87
C PRO A 25 3.23 -0.96 29.92
N MET A 26 2.59 -1.83 29.13
CA MET A 26 3.26 -2.63 28.11
C MET A 26 3.87 -1.74 27.02
N LEU A 27 3.24 -0.60 26.73
CA LEU A 27 3.69 0.39 25.78
C LEU A 27 3.87 1.76 26.46
N GLU A 28 5.12 2.10 26.77
CA GLU A 28 5.43 3.47 27.20
C GLU A 28 5.22 4.45 26.05
N LEU A 29 4.08 5.16 26.07
CA LEU A 29 3.72 6.18 25.06
C LEU A 29 4.77 7.28 24.90
N SER A 30 5.67 7.45 25.88
CA SER A 30 6.85 8.32 25.81
C SER A 30 7.81 7.95 24.67
N PHE A 31 7.79 6.71 24.16
CA PHE A 31 8.57 6.35 22.97
C PHE A 31 8.10 7.10 21.72
N PHE A 32 6.80 7.39 21.58
CA PHE A 32 6.29 8.22 20.48
C PHE A 32 6.69 9.69 20.60
N SER A 33 7.14 10.14 21.77
CA SER A 33 7.76 11.47 21.92
C SER A 33 9.16 11.52 21.31
N ARG A 34 9.80 10.36 21.03
CA ARG A 34 11.10 10.28 20.38
C ARG A 34 10.93 10.37 18.85
N PRO A 35 11.55 11.36 18.17
CA PRO A 35 11.38 11.54 16.73
C PRO A 35 11.73 10.31 15.90
N ARG A 36 12.80 9.56 16.25
CA ARG A 36 13.21 8.35 15.52
C ARG A 36 12.13 7.25 15.53
N PHE A 37 11.49 7.04 16.68
CA PHE A 37 10.44 6.04 16.83
C PHE A 37 9.16 6.46 16.09
N ALA A 38 8.67 7.69 16.33
CA ALA A 38 7.45 8.20 15.69
C ALA A 38 7.58 8.28 14.16
N MET A 39 8.71 8.79 13.65
CA MET A 39 8.96 8.89 12.21
C MET A 39 9.21 7.52 11.59
N GLY A 40 9.82 6.60 12.33
CA GLY A 40 9.93 5.18 11.96
C GLY A 40 8.57 4.55 11.76
N SER A 41 7.69 4.65 12.76
CA SER A 41 6.32 4.14 12.67
C SER A 41 5.57 4.78 11.51
N LEU A 42 5.60 6.11 11.37
CA LEU A 42 4.92 6.79 10.27
C LEU A 42 5.41 6.30 8.89
N GLY A 43 6.72 6.22 8.69
CA GLY A 43 7.28 5.80 7.41
C GLY A 43 6.98 4.34 7.08
N ILE A 44 6.93 3.45 8.08
CA ILE A 44 6.52 2.06 7.90
C ILE A 44 5.04 1.97 7.56
N SER A 45 4.16 2.70 8.27
CA SER A 45 2.73 2.77 7.95
C SER A 45 2.52 3.20 6.51
N VAL A 46 3.18 4.27 6.07
CA VAL A 46 3.06 4.80 4.70
C VAL A 46 3.60 3.81 3.66
N THR A 47 4.70 3.12 3.96
CA THR A 47 5.27 2.13 3.03
C THR A 47 4.38 0.90 2.91
N PHE A 48 3.81 0.40 4.01
CA PHE A 48 2.87 -0.73 3.97
C PHE A 48 1.51 -0.36 3.38
N PHE A 49 1.03 0.87 3.62
CA PHE A 49 -0.11 1.45 2.92
C PHE A 49 0.08 1.32 1.41
N ALA A 50 1.23 1.77 0.90
CA ALA A 50 1.55 1.73 -0.52
C ALA A 50 1.66 0.30 -1.03
N MET A 51 2.37 -0.57 -0.30
CA MET A 51 2.58 -1.96 -0.68
C MET A 51 1.26 -2.72 -0.84
N PHE A 52 0.38 -2.70 0.17
CA PHE A 52 -0.87 -3.45 0.15
C PHE A 52 -1.84 -2.87 -0.89
N ALA A 53 -1.95 -1.55 -0.96
CA ALA A 53 -2.76 -0.88 -1.98
C ALA A 53 -2.31 -1.26 -3.40
N MET A 54 -1.00 -1.20 -3.65
CA MET A 54 -0.40 -1.54 -4.93
C MET A 54 -0.65 -3.01 -5.29
N PHE A 55 -0.38 -3.95 -4.39
CA PHE A 55 -0.56 -5.37 -4.70
C PHE A 55 -2.02 -5.75 -4.91
N PHE A 56 -2.95 -5.12 -4.18
CA PHE A 56 -4.37 -5.30 -4.42
C PHE A 56 -4.77 -4.87 -5.84
N VAL A 57 -4.40 -3.64 -6.22
CA VAL A 57 -4.72 -3.09 -7.55
C VAL A 57 -4.02 -3.86 -8.66
N LEU A 58 -2.73 -4.20 -8.47
CA LEU A 58 -1.93 -4.98 -9.42
C LEU A 58 -2.56 -6.35 -9.67
N THR A 59 -2.97 -7.05 -8.61
CA THR A 59 -3.58 -8.38 -8.73
C THR A 59 -4.87 -8.33 -9.53
N GLN A 60 -5.71 -7.33 -9.26
CA GLN A 60 -6.94 -7.10 -10.02
C GLN A 60 -6.65 -6.72 -11.47
N TYR A 61 -5.67 -5.85 -11.73
CA TYR A 61 -5.26 -5.49 -13.08
C TYR A 61 -4.77 -6.71 -13.89
N LEU A 62 -3.90 -7.53 -13.32
CA LEU A 62 -3.37 -8.71 -14.00
C LEU A 62 -4.47 -9.74 -14.30
N GLN A 63 -5.40 -9.96 -13.37
CA GLN A 63 -6.46 -10.95 -13.58
C GLN A 63 -7.59 -10.42 -14.48
N TYR A 64 -8.14 -9.25 -14.17
CA TYR A 64 -9.32 -8.72 -14.85
C TYR A 64 -8.98 -8.03 -16.17
N VAL A 65 -7.90 -7.24 -16.21
CA VAL A 65 -7.52 -6.49 -17.41
C VAL A 65 -6.63 -7.32 -18.33
N LYS A 66 -5.61 -7.99 -17.80
CA LYS A 66 -4.69 -8.83 -18.60
C LYS A 66 -5.16 -10.27 -18.80
N GLY A 67 -6.18 -10.71 -18.08
CA GLY A 67 -6.72 -12.07 -18.22
C GLY A 67 -5.80 -13.16 -17.67
N TYR A 68 -4.85 -12.82 -16.78
CA TYR A 68 -3.97 -13.81 -16.16
C TYR A 68 -4.75 -14.68 -15.18
N THR A 69 -4.38 -15.96 -15.10
CA THR A 69 -4.86 -16.83 -14.01
C THR A 69 -4.32 -16.32 -12.67
N PRO A 70 -4.94 -16.67 -11.52
CA PRO A 70 -4.42 -16.31 -10.21
C PRO A 70 -2.96 -16.73 -9.99
N LEU A 71 -2.59 -17.94 -10.45
CA LEU A 71 -1.22 -18.44 -10.37
C LEU A 71 -0.25 -17.59 -11.20
N THR A 72 -0.61 -17.30 -12.46
CA THR A 72 0.22 -16.47 -13.34
C THR A 72 0.35 -15.05 -12.82
N ALA A 73 -0.71 -14.47 -12.24
CA ALA A 73 -0.66 -13.15 -11.61
C ALA A 73 0.27 -13.13 -10.38
N GLY A 74 0.28 -14.20 -9.58
CA GLY A 74 1.24 -14.37 -8.48
C GLY A 74 2.69 -14.47 -8.97
N LEU A 75 2.94 -15.27 -10.01
CA LEU A 75 4.27 -15.37 -10.62
C LEU A 75 4.73 -14.05 -11.25
N ALA A 76 3.80 -13.28 -11.82
CA ALA A 76 4.07 -11.95 -12.37
C ALA A 76 4.44 -10.90 -11.31
N ALA A 77 4.21 -11.17 -10.02
CA ALA A 77 4.67 -10.31 -8.92
C ALA A 77 6.11 -10.60 -8.47
N LEU A 78 6.72 -11.71 -8.90
CA LEU A 78 8.06 -12.14 -8.48
C LEU A 78 9.19 -11.10 -8.66
N PRO A 79 9.20 -10.25 -9.71
CA PRO A 79 10.23 -9.21 -9.83
C PRO A 79 10.34 -8.32 -8.59
N SER A 80 9.22 -8.04 -7.91
CA SER A 80 9.21 -7.28 -6.66
C SER A 80 9.94 -8.02 -5.54
N ALA A 81 9.65 -9.31 -5.36
CA ALA A 81 10.27 -10.15 -4.32
C ALA A 81 11.78 -10.31 -4.56
N VAL A 82 12.18 -10.64 -5.80
CA VAL A 82 13.58 -10.75 -6.20
C VAL A 82 14.33 -9.43 -5.94
N THR A 83 13.72 -8.31 -6.28
CA THR A 83 14.31 -6.99 -6.02
C THR A 83 14.46 -6.73 -4.53
N MET A 84 13.47 -7.06 -3.70
CA MET A 84 13.60 -6.90 -2.24
C MET A 84 14.71 -7.78 -1.65
N ILE A 85 14.87 -9.02 -2.10
CA ILE A 85 15.98 -9.91 -1.69
C ILE A 85 17.33 -9.27 -1.99
N ILE A 86 17.44 -8.61 -3.14
CA ILE A 86 18.67 -7.93 -3.56
C ILE A 86 18.85 -6.62 -2.78
N VAL A 87 17.86 -5.74 -2.73
CA VAL A 87 18.03 -4.37 -2.23
C VAL A 87 18.06 -4.30 -0.71
N SER A 88 17.25 -5.11 0.00
CA SER A 88 17.09 -4.96 1.47
C SER A 88 18.38 -5.14 2.28
N PRO A 89 19.24 -6.15 2.00
CA PRO A 89 20.51 -6.29 2.70
C PRO A 89 21.51 -5.15 2.43
N ARG A 90 21.26 -4.34 1.39
CA ARG A 90 22.10 -3.19 1.03
C ARG A 90 21.66 -1.90 1.72
N ALA A 91 20.47 -1.86 2.31
CA ALA A 91 19.91 -0.68 2.97
C ALA A 91 20.83 -0.08 4.07
N PRO A 92 21.47 -0.87 4.97
CA PRO A 92 22.39 -0.31 5.96
C PRO A 92 23.59 0.43 5.34
N ARG A 93 24.11 -0.06 4.20
CA ARG A 93 25.21 0.60 3.48
C ARG A 93 24.75 1.91 2.85
N VAL A 94 23.53 1.95 2.31
CA VAL A 94 22.93 3.18 1.74
C VAL A 94 22.73 4.22 2.83
N VAL A 95 22.18 3.83 3.98
CA VAL A 95 22.01 4.73 5.14
C VAL A 95 23.36 5.19 5.69
N GLY A 96 24.35 4.31 5.81
CA GLY A 96 25.69 4.68 6.27
C GLY A 96 26.38 5.72 5.38
N LYS A 97 26.09 5.73 4.07
CA LYS A 97 26.66 6.71 3.12
C LYS A 97 25.86 8.01 3.03
N LEU A 98 24.52 7.92 3.06
CA LEU A 98 23.65 9.08 2.79
C LEU A 98 23.06 9.72 4.05
N GLY A 99 23.13 9.03 5.20
CA GLY A 99 22.34 9.35 6.38
C GLY A 99 20.89 8.86 6.26
N LEU A 100 20.23 8.66 7.40
CA LEU A 100 18.84 8.22 7.46
C LEU A 100 17.90 9.28 6.86
N GLY A 101 18.19 10.56 7.09
CA GLY A 101 17.37 11.70 6.65
C GLY A 101 17.36 11.93 5.14
N ARG A 102 18.27 11.31 4.39
CA ARG A 102 18.28 11.35 2.92
C ARG A 102 17.92 10.00 2.30
N ALA A 103 18.45 8.91 2.85
CA ALA A 103 18.21 7.56 2.32
C ALA A 103 16.72 7.19 2.34
N VAL A 104 16.03 7.48 3.45
CA VAL A 104 14.62 7.09 3.60
C VAL A 104 13.70 7.92 2.68
N PRO A 105 13.72 9.27 2.70
CA PRO A 105 12.91 10.04 1.77
C PRO A 105 13.24 9.75 0.30
N GLY A 106 14.51 9.53 -0.04
CA GLY A 106 14.92 9.13 -1.39
C GLY A 106 14.30 7.80 -1.82
N GLY A 107 14.33 6.78 -0.95
CA GLY A 107 13.67 5.50 -1.20
C GLY A 107 12.15 5.63 -1.34
N MET A 108 11.52 6.50 -0.55
CA MET A 108 10.08 6.79 -0.67
C MET A 108 9.74 7.51 -2.00
N VAL A 109 10.61 8.40 -2.49
CA VAL A 109 10.43 9.03 -3.81
C VAL A 109 10.56 8.00 -4.94
N ILE A 110 11.50 7.06 -4.83
CA ILE A 110 11.63 5.95 -5.80
C ILE A 110 10.35 5.09 -5.79
N LEU A 111 9.84 4.76 -4.59
CA LEU A 111 8.57 4.06 -4.41
C LEU A 111 7.41 4.80 -5.08
N ALA A 112 7.24 6.09 -4.77
CA ALA A 112 6.17 6.91 -5.33
C ALA A 112 6.25 7.02 -6.86
N THR A 113 7.46 7.21 -7.40
CA THR A 113 7.69 7.21 -8.85
C THR A 113 7.22 5.88 -9.46
N GLY A 114 7.47 4.76 -8.79
CA GLY A 114 7.05 3.44 -9.27
C GLY A 114 5.53 3.28 -9.32
N LEU A 115 4.83 3.82 -8.32
CA LEU A 115 3.37 3.90 -8.31
C LEU A 115 2.83 4.81 -9.42
N VAL A 116 3.47 5.96 -9.65
CA VAL A 116 3.10 6.87 -10.74
C VAL A 116 3.28 6.22 -12.10
N LEU A 117 4.41 5.56 -12.37
CA LEU A 117 4.62 4.84 -13.63
C LEU A 117 3.64 3.68 -13.81
N LEU A 118 3.32 2.96 -12.72
CA LEU A 118 2.30 1.91 -12.77
C LEU A 118 0.90 2.49 -13.05
N SER A 119 0.63 3.72 -12.57
CA SER A 119 -0.62 4.44 -12.86
C SER A 119 -0.77 4.85 -14.33
N LEU A 120 0.26 4.67 -15.16
CA LEU A 120 0.19 4.88 -16.61
C LEU A 120 -0.10 3.57 -17.37
N ALA A 121 -0.17 2.44 -16.68
CA ALA A 121 -0.47 1.17 -17.31
C ALA A 121 -1.93 1.14 -17.80
N GLY A 122 -2.12 0.74 -19.06
CA GLY A 122 -3.41 0.54 -19.69
C GLY A 122 -3.58 -0.90 -20.16
N ARG A 123 -4.60 -1.15 -20.99
CA ARG A 123 -4.92 -2.51 -21.47
C ARG A 123 -3.84 -3.09 -22.39
N SER A 124 -3.22 -2.27 -23.23
CA SER A 124 -2.18 -2.68 -24.20
C SER A 124 -0.76 -2.67 -23.64
N THR A 125 -0.56 -2.21 -22.40
CA THR A 125 0.78 -2.07 -21.81
C THR A 125 1.50 -3.42 -21.70
N PRO A 126 2.73 -3.57 -22.21
CA PRO A 126 3.44 -4.84 -22.11
C PRO A 126 3.82 -5.15 -20.66
N TYR A 127 3.89 -6.44 -20.30
CA TYR A 127 4.23 -6.87 -18.94
C TYR A 127 5.59 -6.33 -18.46
N ILE A 128 6.56 -6.16 -19.36
CA ILE A 128 7.88 -5.62 -19.02
C ILE A 128 7.79 -4.24 -18.35
N TRP A 129 6.82 -3.40 -18.74
CA TRP A 129 6.57 -2.12 -18.08
C TRP A 129 6.14 -2.30 -16.63
N VAL A 130 5.20 -3.22 -16.39
CA VAL A 130 4.72 -3.57 -15.06
C VAL A 130 5.88 -4.12 -14.21
N ALA A 131 6.70 -5.02 -14.77
CA ALA A 131 7.87 -5.57 -14.09
C ALA A 131 8.88 -4.48 -13.71
N MET A 132 9.15 -3.50 -14.58
CA MET A 132 10.02 -2.36 -14.24
C MET A 132 9.42 -1.50 -13.13
N CYS A 133 8.11 -1.26 -13.14
CA CYS A 133 7.44 -0.55 -12.06
C CYS A 133 7.58 -1.31 -10.73
N LEU A 134 7.39 -2.64 -10.74
CA LEU A 134 7.56 -3.50 -9.57
C LEU A 134 8.99 -3.44 -9.00
N VAL A 135 10.00 -3.51 -9.87
CA VAL A 135 11.41 -3.39 -9.48
C VAL A 135 11.64 -2.01 -8.85
N MET A 136 11.12 -0.93 -9.44
CA MET A 136 11.31 0.41 -8.89
C MET A 136 10.63 0.58 -7.54
N THR A 137 9.36 0.18 -7.39
CA THR A 137 8.67 0.22 -6.10
C THR A 137 9.39 -0.63 -5.05
N ALA A 138 9.82 -1.83 -5.41
CA ALA A 138 10.52 -2.74 -4.50
C ALA A 138 11.90 -2.23 -4.09
N THR A 139 12.58 -1.49 -4.96
CA THR A 139 13.86 -0.83 -4.65
C THR A 139 13.66 0.25 -3.58
N GLY A 140 12.61 1.05 -3.72
CA GLY A 140 12.21 2.01 -2.69
C GLY A 140 11.89 1.33 -1.36
N MET A 141 11.00 0.33 -1.38
CA MET A 141 10.61 -0.43 -0.18
C MET A 141 11.80 -1.14 0.49
N GLY A 142 12.65 -1.81 -0.29
CA GLY A 142 13.81 -2.53 0.21
C GLY A 142 14.85 -1.61 0.86
N THR A 143 14.90 -0.34 0.45
CA THR A 143 15.75 0.65 1.12
C THR A 143 15.09 1.18 2.39
N VAL A 144 13.79 1.48 2.36
CA VAL A 144 13.07 2.16 3.45
C VAL A 144 12.75 1.23 4.62
N MET A 145 12.17 0.05 4.34
CA MET A 145 11.60 -0.81 5.38
C MET A 145 12.64 -1.30 6.39
N PRO A 146 13.82 -1.83 5.98
CA PRO A 146 14.82 -2.29 6.94
C PRO A 146 15.40 -1.13 7.76
N SER A 147 15.64 0.02 7.11
CA SER A 147 16.20 1.20 7.76
C SER A 147 15.29 1.78 8.84
N LEU A 148 13.99 1.88 8.55
CA LEU A 148 13.01 2.33 9.54
C LEU A 148 12.78 1.30 10.65
N SER A 149 12.73 0.01 10.31
CA SER A 149 12.53 -1.05 11.30
C SER A 149 13.71 -1.11 12.28
N ALA A 150 14.94 -1.00 11.78
CA ALA A 150 16.14 -0.91 12.61
C ALA A 150 16.11 0.34 13.50
N GLY A 151 15.68 1.50 12.97
CA GLY A 151 15.54 2.73 13.73
C GLY A 151 14.52 2.65 14.87
N ILE A 152 13.38 1.99 14.64
CA ILE A 152 12.37 1.74 15.69
C ILE A 152 12.96 0.85 16.78
N LEU A 153 13.56 -0.29 16.40
CA LEU A 153 14.08 -1.26 17.35
C LEU A 153 15.24 -0.69 18.18
N ALA A 154 16.12 0.11 17.56
CA ALA A 154 17.21 0.81 18.25
C ALA A 154 16.73 1.94 19.17
N SER A 155 15.46 2.38 19.03
CA SER A 155 14.90 3.46 19.87
C SER A 155 14.29 2.94 21.18
N VAL A 156 14.28 1.61 21.39
CA VAL A 156 13.69 0.95 22.56
C VAL A 156 14.79 0.20 23.34
N PRO A 157 14.81 0.26 24.69
CA PRO A 157 15.76 -0.52 25.50
C PRO A 157 15.74 -2.03 25.17
N MET A 158 16.88 -2.71 25.28
CA MET A 158 17.02 -4.15 24.96
C MET A 158 16.02 -5.05 25.69
N ASN A 159 15.71 -4.75 26.96
CA ASN A 159 14.72 -5.48 27.75
C ASN A 159 13.26 -5.26 27.29
N LYS A 160 13.02 -4.33 26.35
CA LYS A 160 11.71 -4.01 25.77
C LYS A 160 11.68 -4.17 24.25
N ALA A 161 12.68 -4.83 23.65
CA ALA A 161 12.76 -5.05 22.20
C ALA A 161 11.50 -5.73 21.63
N GLY A 162 10.86 -6.62 22.40
CA GLY A 162 9.59 -7.26 22.03
C GLY A 162 8.46 -6.26 21.82
N VAL A 163 8.38 -5.20 22.64
CA VAL A 163 7.40 -4.10 22.48
C VAL A 163 7.69 -3.30 21.21
N GLY A 164 8.97 -2.99 20.94
CA GLY A 164 9.37 -2.32 19.70
C GLY A 164 8.98 -3.09 18.44
N SER A 165 9.18 -4.42 18.44
CA SER A 165 8.72 -5.29 17.35
C SER A 165 7.20 -5.32 17.23
N ALA A 166 6.48 -5.46 18.34
CA ALA A 166 5.01 -5.48 18.34
C ALA A 166 4.42 -4.19 17.77
N VAL A 167 4.97 -3.02 18.13
CA VAL A 167 4.55 -1.73 17.56
C VAL A 167 4.87 -1.66 16.08
N ASN A 168 6.07 -2.09 15.69
CA ASN A 168 6.48 -2.13 14.29
C ASN A 168 5.51 -2.97 13.46
N ASP A 169 5.17 -4.19 13.90
CA ASP A 169 4.24 -5.05 13.18
C ASP A 169 2.80 -4.51 13.20
N THR A 170 2.34 -3.96 14.33
CA THR A 170 1.04 -3.28 14.40
C THR A 170 0.96 -2.13 13.40
N THR A 171 2.02 -1.33 13.31
CA THR A 171 2.14 -0.21 12.37
C THR A 171 2.06 -0.69 10.92
N ARG A 172 2.70 -1.83 10.60
CA ARG A 172 2.65 -2.47 9.29
C ARG A 172 1.23 -2.90 8.92
N GLU A 173 0.57 -3.62 9.81
CA GLU A 173 -0.79 -4.13 9.59
C GLU A 173 -1.80 -3.00 9.45
N VAL A 174 -1.75 -2.00 10.34
CA VAL A 174 -2.62 -0.82 10.29
C VAL A 174 -2.38 -0.03 9.00
N GLY A 175 -1.11 0.23 8.65
CA GLY A 175 -0.75 0.91 7.41
C GLY A 175 -1.30 0.19 6.18
N GLY A 176 -1.05 -1.12 6.08
CA GLY A 176 -1.51 -1.96 4.98
C GLY A 176 -3.04 -2.00 4.85
N ALA A 177 -3.75 -2.18 5.97
CA ALA A 177 -5.21 -2.20 6.00
C ALA A 177 -5.81 -0.85 5.55
N ILE A 178 -5.27 0.27 6.03
CA ILE A 178 -5.70 1.61 5.60
C ILE A 178 -5.43 1.81 4.11
N GLY A 179 -4.26 1.38 3.62
CA GLY A 179 -3.90 1.44 2.20
C GLY A 179 -4.89 0.73 1.30
N LEU A 180 -5.17 -0.53 1.65
CA LEU A 180 -6.16 -1.34 0.96
C LEU A 180 -7.55 -0.68 0.95
N ALA A 181 -7.98 -0.18 2.11
CA ALA A 181 -9.30 0.44 2.26
C ALA A 181 -9.43 1.75 1.46
N VAL A 182 -8.45 2.65 1.58
CA VAL A 182 -8.48 3.97 0.92
C VAL A 182 -8.36 3.82 -0.59
N VAL A 183 -7.30 3.15 -1.07
CA VAL A 183 -7.06 3.01 -2.51
C VAL A 183 -8.11 2.12 -3.15
N GLY A 184 -8.51 1.02 -2.50
CA GLY A 184 -9.58 0.16 -2.98
C GLY A 184 -10.93 0.90 -3.08
N SER A 185 -11.24 1.78 -2.12
CA SER A 185 -12.45 2.62 -2.17
C SER A 185 -12.38 3.64 -3.30
N VAL A 186 -11.24 4.30 -3.51
CA VAL A 186 -11.04 5.23 -4.64
C VAL A 186 -11.23 4.50 -5.97
N VAL A 187 -10.55 3.37 -6.17
CA VAL A 187 -10.66 2.56 -7.39
C VAL A 187 -12.11 2.15 -7.63
N ASN A 188 -12.80 1.66 -6.61
CA ASN A 188 -14.18 1.22 -6.73
C ASN A 188 -15.16 2.38 -6.95
N SER A 189 -14.90 3.56 -6.38
CA SER A 189 -15.73 4.74 -6.56
C SER A 189 -15.66 5.26 -8.00
N ILE A 190 -14.45 5.35 -8.55
CA ILE A 190 -14.24 5.74 -9.96
C ILE A 190 -14.79 4.66 -10.89
N TYR A 191 -14.51 3.38 -10.62
CA TYR A 191 -15.10 2.28 -11.38
C TYR A 191 -16.63 2.39 -11.48
N ARG A 192 -17.30 2.69 -10.37
CA ARG A 192 -18.76 2.86 -10.30
C ARG A 192 -19.29 4.06 -11.08
N SER A 193 -18.53 5.15 -11.16
CA SER A 193 -18.93 6.31 -11.95
C SER A 193 -18.78 6.02 -13.43
N GLU A 194 -17.64 5.48 -13.84
CA GLU A 194 -17.32 5.25 -15.25
C GLU A 194 -18.17 4.13 -15.87
N VAL A 195 -18.44 3.05 -15.12
CA VAL A 195 -19.21 1.92 -15.66
C VAL A 195 -20.70 2.22 -15.78
N ALA A 196 -21.22 3.26 -15.12
CA ALA A 196 -22.66 3.48 -14.96
C ALA A 196 -23.41 3.59 -16.29
N GLY A 197 -22.80 4.24 -17.30
CA GLY A 197 -23.38 4.35 -18.64
C GLY A 197 -23.51 3.01 -19.35
N ALA A 198 -22.54 2.12 -19.18
CA ALA A 198 -22.55 0.78 -19.79
C ALA A 198 -23.61 -0.15 -19.17
N LEU A 199 -24.12 0.18 -17.98
CA LEU A 199 -25.08 -0.67 -17.27
C LEU A 199 -26.54 -0.39 -17.65
N THR A 200 -26.83 0.70 -18.38
CA THR A 200 -28.22 1.09 -18.69
C THR A 200 -28.92 0.13 -19.64
N GLU A 201 -28.17 -0.58 -20.48
CA GLU A 201 -28.68 -1.53 -21.45
C GLU A 201 -28.81 -2.95 -20.90
N LEU A 202 -28.42 -3.17 -19.64
CA LEU A 202 -28.43 -4.49 -18.99
C LEU A 202 -29.73 -4.74 -18.22
N PRO A 203 -30.11 -6.02 -18.04
CA PRO A 203 -31.13 -6.40 -17.07
C PRO A 203 -30.83 -5.82 -15.67
N PRO A 204 -31.82 -5.27 -14.94
CA PRO A 204 -31.59 -4.55 -13.68
C PRO A 204 -30.81 -5.36 -12.63
N ALA A 205 -31.05 -6.68 -12.55
CA ALA A 205 -30.35 -7.56 -11.62
C ALA A 205 -28.84 -7.67 -11.94
N LEU A 206 -28.47 -7.78 -13.22
CA LEU A 206 -27.07 -7.84 -13.67
C LEU A 206 -26.40 -6.48 -13.52
N ALA A 207 -27.11 -5.40 -13.83
CA ALA A 207 -26.63 -4.03 -13.63
C ALA A 207 -26.30 -3.77 -12.15
N GLU A 208 -27.17 -4.19 -11.22
CA GLU A 208 -26.91 -4.02 -9.78
C GLU A 208 -25.67 -4.81 -9.33
N ILE A 209 -25.51 -6.05 -9.80
CA ILE A 209 -24.34 -6.88 -9.49
C ILE A 209 -23.06 -6.22 -10.02
N ALA A 210 -23.05 -5.84 -11.29
CA ALA A 210 -21.89 -5.25 -11.95
C ALA A 210 -21.49 -3.92 -11.30
N ARG A 211 -22.45 -3.10 -10.89
CA ARG A 211 -22.19 -1.83 -10.19
C ARG A 211 -21.47 -2.01 -8.85
N ARG A 212 -21.53 -3.17 -8.19
CA ARG A 212 -20.95 -3.31 -6.84
C ARG A 212 -19.45 -3.17 -6.81
N ASN A 213 -18.75 -3.86 -7.71
CA ASN A 213 -17.30 -3.77 -7.90
C ASN A 213 -16.89 -4.54 -9.16
N VAL A 214 -15.65 -4.31 -9.62
CA VAL A 214 -15.08 -4.97 -10.80
C VAL A 214 -15.20 -6.50 -10.75
N GLY A 215 -14.94 -7.15 -9.61
CA GLY A 215 -15.01 -8.60 -9.51
C GLY A 215 -16.42 -9.15 -9.75
N LYS A 216 -17.44 -8.45 -9.25
CA LYS A 216 -18.85 -8.78 -9.50
C LYS A 216 -19.28 -8.48 -10.94
N ALA A 217 -18.72 -7.45 -11.56
CA ALA A 217 -18.97 -7.18 -12.97
C ALA A 217 -18.41 -8.25 -13.90
N PHE A 218 -17.22 -8.79 -13.61
CA PHE A 218 -16.71 -9.94 -14.35
C PHE A 218 -17.60 -11.19 -14.19
N GLN A 219 -18.20 -11.39 -13.02
CA GLN A 219 -19.20 -12.45 -12.82
C GLN A 219 -20.45 -12.21 -13.68
N ALA A 220 -20.94 -10.97 -13.75
CA ALA A 220 -22.09 -10.59 -14.59
C ALA A 220 -21.79 -10.74 -16.09
N VAL A 221 -20.59 -10.39 -16.55
CA VAL A 221 -20.12 -10.62 -17.92
C VAL A 221 -20.18 -12.12 -18.27
N GLY A 222 -19.70 -12.99 -17.37
CA GLY A 222 -19.74 -14.44 -17.58
C GLY A 222 -21.17 -15.00 -17.70
N GLN A 223 -22.12 -14.44 -16.95
CA GLN A 223 -23.53 -14.81 -17.04
C GLN A 223 -24.15 -14.35 -18.38
N LEU A 224 -23.85 -13.11 -18.79
CA LEU A 224 -24.35 -12.54 -20.03
C LEU A 224 -23.79 -13.26 -21.26
N ALA A 225 -22.55 -13.73 -21.21
CA ALA A 225 -21.90 -14.44 -22.31
C ALA A 225 -22.64 -15.73 -22.73
N GLY A 226 -23.45 -16.31 -21.84
CA GLY A 226 -24.28 -17.48 -22.16
C GLY A 226 -25.57 -17.15 -22.94
N THR A 227 -26.05 -15.90 -22.88
CA THR A 227 -27.30 -15.47 -23.52
C THR A 227 -27.06 -14.50 -24.67
N ASP A 228 -26.14 -13.55 -24.50
CA ASP A 228 -25.75 -12.56 -25.50
C ASP A 228 -24.22 -12.36 -25.47
N PRO A 229 -23.48 -13.14 -26.29
CA PRO A 229 -22.02 -13.03 -26.37
C PRO A 229 -21.53 -11.65 -26.83
N GLN A 230 -22.31 -10.94 -27.66
CA GLN A 230 -21.92 -9.65 -28.20
C GLN A 230 -22.03 -8.57 -27.13
N ALA A 231 -23.16 -8.51 -26.40
CA ALA A 231 -23.32 -7.61 -25.28
C ALA A 231 -22.31 -7.90 -24.14
N ALA A 232 -21.99 -9.17 -23.90
CA ALA A 232 -20.94 -9.55 -22.95
C ALA A 232 -19.55 -9.03 -23.34
N GLY A 233 -19.21 -9.04 -24.63
CA GLY A 233 -17.96 -8.47 -25.14
C GLY A 233 -17.86 -6.96 -24.94
N VAL A 234 -18.95 -6.24 -25.23
CA VAL A 234 -19.04 -4.78 -25.03
C VAL A 234 -18.91 -4.45 -23.53
N LEU A 235 -19.69 -5.11 -22.67
CA LEU A 235 -19.62 -4.92 -21.23
C LEU A 235 -18.24 -5.24 -20.66
N LEU A 236 -17.60 -6.33 -21.12
CA LEU A 236 -16.25 -6.69 -20.70
C LEU A 236 -15.24 -5.60 -21.05
N GLY A 237 -15.39 -4.98 -22.21
CA GLY A 237 -14.70 -3.75 -22.57
C GLY A 237 -14.93 -2.71 -21.48
N GLU A 238 -16.13 -2.17 -21.37
CA GLU A 238 -16.45 -1.07 -20.45
C GLU A 238 -15.97 -1.31 -19.00
N VAL A 239 -16.18 -2.52 -18.47
CA VAL A 239 -15.70 -2.92 -17.13
C VAL A 239 -14.18 -2.83 -17.02
N ARG A 240 -13.44 -3.32 -18.03
CA ARG A 240 -11.97 -3.21 -18.06
C ARG A 240 -11.50 -1.76 -18.16
N GLN A 241 -12.20 -0.89 -18.88
CA GLN A 241 -11.80 0.52 -19.01
C GLN A 241 -12.00 1.23 -17.69
N SER A 242 -13.23 1.15 -17.17
CA SER A 242 -13.64 1.75 -15.90
C SER A 242 -12.73 1.33 -14.74
N PHE A 243 -12.28 0.07 -14.73
CA PHE A 243 -11.32 -0.40 -13.73
C PHE A 243 -9.92 0.23 -13.92
N VAL A 244 -9.43 0.35 -15.16
CA VAL A 244 -8.14 1.00 -15.47
C VAL A 244 -8.18 2.47 -15.02
N ASP A 245 -9.27 3.18 -15.28
CA ASP A 245 -9.43 4.58 -14.86
C ASP A 245 -9.43 4.73 -13.34
N GLY A 246 -10.10 3.81 -12.64
CA GLY A 246 -10.04 3.71 -11.19
C GLY A 246 -8.64 3.41 -10.66
N MET A 247 -7.93 2.47 -11.30
CA MET A 247 -6.54 2.11 -10.98
C MET A 247 -5.61 3.32 -11.12
N HIS A 248 -5.73 4.11 -12.19
CA HIS A 248 -4.91 5.31 -12.40
C HIS A 248 -5.04 6.28 -11.23
N THR A 249 -6.28 6.59 -10.85
CA THR A 249 -6.58 7.50 -9.75
C THR A 249 -6.11 6.95 -8.41
N GLY A 250 -6.40 5.66 -8.13
CA GLY A 250 -6.02 5.01 -6.89
C GLY A 250 -4.51 4.95 -6.67
N LEU A 251 -3.74 4.60 -7.71
CA LEU A 251 -2.28 4.56 -7.63
C LEU A 251 -1.66 5.96 -7.48
N ARG A 252 -2.24 6.99 -8.09
CA ARG A 252 -1.81 8.39 -7.89
C ARG A 252 -2.08 8.89 -6.48
N VAL A 253 -3.23 8.54 -5.89
CA VAL A 253 -3.51 8.81 -4.47
C VAL A 253 -2.48 8.11 -3.58
N GLY A 254 -2.16 6.85 -3.86
CA GLY A 254 -1.11 6.13 -3.15
C GLY A 254 0.25 6.80 -3.26
N ALA A 255 0.64 7.22 -4.46
CA ALA A 255 1.87 7.96 -4.69
C ALA A 255 1.90 9.29 -3.93
N LEU A 256 0.80 10.04 -3.90
CA LEU A 256 0.68 11.28 -3.16
C LEU A 256 0.88 11.07 -1.65
N VAL A 257 0.24 10.05 -1.08
CA VAL A 257 0.42 9.70 0.35
C VAL A 257 1.90 9.39 0.64
N VAL A 258 2.56 8.63 -0.24
CA VAL A 258 4.00 8.34 -0.11
C VAL A 258 4.85 9.60 -0.22
N LEU A 259 4.57 10.50 -1.16
CA LEU A 259 5.32 11.75 -1.34
C LEU A 259 5.15 12.70 -0.14
N VAL A 260 3.93 12.83 0.39
CA VAL A 260 3.67 13.59 1.61
C VAL A 260 4.43 12.98 2.78
N GLY A 261 4.38 11.66 2.94
CA GLY A 261 5.18 10.95 3.94
C GLY A 261 6.68 11.22 3.78
N ALA A 262 7.20 11.14 2.56
CA ALA A 262 8.60 11.42 2.24
C ALA A 262 9.00 12.85 2.60
N ALA A 263 8.15 13.84 2.29
CA ALA A 263 8.38 15.24 2.63
C ALA A 263 8.39 15.47 4.15
N VAL A 264 7.45 14.87 4.87
CA VAL A 264 7.37 14.94 6.35
C VAL A 264 8.59 14.28 6.99
N LEU A 265 9.01 13.11 6.49
CA LEU A 265 10.23 12.43 6.94
C LEU A 265 11.50 13.23 6.62
N ALA A 266 11.61 13.79 5.41
CA ALA A 266 12.74 14.64 5.04
C ALA A 266 12.83 15.87 5.95
N TRP A 267 11.71 16.52 6.24
CA TRP A 267 11.68 17.70 7.09
C TRP A 267 12.05 17.39 8.54
N ARG A 268 11.50 16.31 9.12
CA ARG A 268 11.74 15.94 10.53
C ARG A 268 13.09 15.26 10.78
N LEU A 269 13.65 14.57 9.79
CA LEU A 269 14.94 13.86 9.93
C LEU A 269 16.15 14.72 9.52
N ARG A 270 15.94 15.91 8.94
CA ARG A 270 17.00 16.86 8.53
C ARG A 270 17.97 17.26 9.65
N GLY A 271 17.62 17.07 10.92
CA GLY A 271 18.46 17.37 12.09
C GLY A 271 19.00 16.16 12.85
N VAL A 272 18.78 14.92 12.37
CA VAL A 272 19.12 13.70 13.11
C VAL A 272 20.49 13.12 12.71
N ASP A 273 21.07 13.57 11.61
CA ASP A 273 22.34 13.07 11.05
C ASP A 273 23.48 14.12 11.17
N VAL A 274 24.09 14.24 12.36
CA VAL A 274 25.49 14.72 12.52
C VAL A 274 26.20 14.10 13.74
N ALA A 275 25.51 13.58 14.75
CA ALA A 275 26.20 12.97 15.89
C ALA A 275 26.59 11.51 15.59
N THR A 276 27.85 11.33 15.21
CA THR A 276 28.62 10.12 15.46
C THR A 276 28.51 9.73 16.95
N ASP A 277 27.62 8.79 17.30
CA ASP A 277 27.83 7.98 18.49
C ASP A 277 28.69 6.77 18.10
N HIS A 278 29.97 7.07 17.89
CA HIS A 278 31.04 6.14 18.17
C HIS A 278 31.61 6.52 19.54
N VAL A 279 30.95 6.14 20.64
CA VAL A 279 31.61 6.05 21.96
C VAL A 279 30.90 4.98 22.81
N HIS A 280 31.65 3.89 23.04
CA HIS A 280 31.55 2.81 24.05
C HIS A 280 30.37 1.84 24.04
#